data_AF-A0A7S2D945-F1
#
_entry.id   AF-A0A7S2D945-F1
#
_cell.length_a   1.000
_cell.length_b   1.000
_cell.length_c   1.000
_cell.angle_alpha   90.00
_cell.angle_beta   90.00
_cell.angle_gamma   90.00
#
_symmetry.space_group_name_H-M   'P 1'
#
loop_
_entity.id
_entity.type
_entity.pdbx_description
1 polymer ?
#
loop_
_entity_poly.entity_id
_entity_poly.type
_entity_poly.pdbx_seq_one_letter_code
_entity_poly.pdbx_strand_id
1 'polypeptide(L)'
;MSGILGILASCNTMDEDQYHLRGKALQCVGLIGSAVGKEAFREDGLRIMQDLRKASVEDDGYYEYHAPACARICTALEEDFLPFLPAVIPPLIQTLAEKIDLSITDVVNEEVDGEE
;
A
#
# COMPACT_ATOMS: atom_id res chain seq x y z
N MET A 1 10.61 -12.19 -11.73
CA MET A 1 9.93 -10.94 -12.16
C MET A 1 10.91 -9.75 -12.32
N SER A 2 11.92 -9.84 -13.20
CA SER A 2 13.11 -8.95 -13.15
C SER A 2 12.86 -7.46 -13.38
N GLY A 3 11.96 -7.08 -14.29
CA GLY A 3 11.68 -5.67 -14.59
C GLY A 3 11.09 -4.92 -13.40
N ILE A 4 9.95 -5.41 -12.86
CA ILE A 4 9.26 -4.75 -11.73
C ILE A 4 10.11 -4.80 -10.46
N LEU A 5 10.81 -5.91 -10.20
CA LEU A 5 11.74 -6.01 -9.08
C LEU A 5 12.88 -4.99 -9.19
N GLY A 6 13.35 -4.71 -10.41
CA GLY A 6 14.33 -3.66 -10.67
C GLY A 6 13.83 -2.28 -10.26
N ILE A 7 12.57 -1.95 -10.56
CA ILE A 7 11.94 -0.68 -10.15
C ILE A 7 11.90 -0.57 -8.61
N LEU A 8 11.46 -1.63 -7.92
CA LEU A 8 11.40 -1.63 -6.45
C LEU A 8 12.76 -1.43 -5.76
N ALA A 9 13.83 -1.93 -6.39
CA ALA A 9 15.19 -1.86 -5.86
C ALA A 9 15.93 -0.56 -6.22
N SER A 10 15.58 0.08 -7.34
CA SER A 10 16.40 1.15 -7.93
C SER A 10 15.79 2.55 -7.81
N CYS A 11 14.47 2.66 -7.64
CA CYS A 11 13.81 3.96 -7.54
C CYS A 11 14.17 4.69 -6.25
N ASN A 12 14.56 5.95 -6.39
CA ASN A 12 14.82 6.87 -5.29
C ASN A 12 13.50 7.38 -4.71
N THR A 13 13.30 7.23 -3.40
CA THR A 13 12.08 7.67 -2.72
C THR A 13 12.05 9.17 -2.38
N MET A 14 13.15 9.90 -2.63
CA MET A 14 13.21 11.36 -2.46
C MET A 14 12.73 12.14 -3.69
N ASP A 15 12.60 11.48 -4.83
CA ASP A 15 12.05 12.04 -6.07
C ASP A 15 10.59 11.62 -6.21
N GLU A 16 9.69 12.58 -6.38
CA GLU A 16 8.24 12.36 -6.32
C GLU A 16 7.75 11.40 -7.42
N ASP A 17 8.22 11.57 -8.65
CA ASP A 17 7.84 10.71 -9.77
C ASP A 17 8.33 9.27 -9.56
N GLN A 18 9.56 9.10 -9.06
CA GLN A 18 10.10 7.78 -8.73
C GLN A 18 9.40 7.15 -7.52
N TYR A 19 8.99 7.95 -6.53
CA TYR A 19 8.20 7.48 -5.40
C TYR A 19 6.86 6.89 -5.87
N HIS A 20 6.12 7.63 -6.70
CA HIS A 20 4.86 7.19 -7.28
C HIS A 20 5.05 5.95 -8.17
N LEU A 21 6.08 5.94 -9.03
CA LEU A 21 6.40 4.80 -9.88
C LEU A 21 6.69 3.55 -9.05
N ARG A 22 7.47 3.68 -7.98
CA ARG A 22 7.76 2.59 -7.04
C ARG A 22 6.48 2.09 -6.36
N GLY A 23 5.61 3.01 -5.94
CA GLY A 23 4.30 2.69 -5.37
C GLY A 23 3.40 1.88 -6.31
N LYS A 24 3.31 2.32 -7.58
CA LYS A 24 2.54 1.59 -8.61
C LYS A 24 3.16 0.23 -8.94
N ALA A 25 4.48 0.14 -9.02
CA ALA A 25 5.19 -1.14 -9.20
C ALA A 25 4.87 -2.12 -8.06
N LEU A 26 4.81 -1.64 -6.82
CA LEU A 26 4.45 -2.44 -5.66
C LEU A 26 3.00 -2.94 -5.71
N GLN A 27 2.05 -2.10 -6.15
CA GLN A 27 0.67 -2.54 -6.36
C GLN A 27 0.57 -3.61 -7.46
N CYS A 28 1.32 -3.46 -8.56
CA CYS A 28 1.38 -4.44 -9.64
C CYS A 28 1.89 -5.80 -9.15
N VAL A 29 2.91 -5.82 -8.30
CA VAL A 29 3.40 -7.06 -7.67
C VAL A 29 2.29 -7.79 -6.91
N GLY A 30 1.51 -7.07 -6.09
CA GLY A 30 0.40 -7.68 -5.36
C GLY A 30 -0.68 -8.27 -6.27
N LEU A 31 -0.99 -7.60 -7.39
CA LEU A 31 -1.92 -8.11 -8.39
C LEU A 31 -1.38 -9.37 -9.09
N ILE A 32 -0.10 -9.39 -9.44
CA ILE A 32 0.53 -10.57 -10.04
C ILE A 32 0.49 -11.74 -9.06
N GLY A 33 0.86 -11.53 -7.78
CA GLY A 33 0.82 -12.57 -6.76
C GLY A 33 -0.57 -13.16 -6.59
N SER A 34 -1.61 -12.32 -6.61
CA SER A 34 -3.01 -12.76 -6.55
C SER A 34 -3.43 -13.57 -7.79
N ALA A 35 -2.89 -13.25 -8.97
CA ALA A 35 -3.25 -13.90 -10.21
C ALA A 35 -2.53 -15.24 -10.44
N VAL A 36 -1.26 -15.35 -10.05
CA VAL A 36 -0.43 -16.54 -10.33
C VAL A 36 -0.42 -17.57 -9.19
N GLY A 37 -0.86 -17.16 -8.00
CA GLY A 37 -0.90 -18.01 -6.81
C GLY A 37 0.46 -18.26 -6.17
N LYS A 38 0.43 -18.96 -5.04
CA LYS A 38 1.59 -19.16 -4.15
C LYS A 38 2.79 -19.78 -4.84
N GLU A 39 2.61 -20.93 -5.51
CA GLU A 39 3.71 -21.71 -6.08
C GLU A 39 4.61 -20.89 -7.03
N ALA A 40 4.00 -20.08 -7.90
CA ALA A 40 4.73 -19.24 -8.85
C ALA A 40 5.25 -17.93 -8.23
N PHE A 41 4.59 -17.42 -7.19
CA PHE A 41 4.92 -16.12 -6.60
C PHE A 41 5.88 -16.20 -5.41
N ARG A 42 5.99 -17.36 -4.75
CA ARG A 42 6.58 -17.52 -3.41
C ARG A 42 7.95 -16.87 -3.26
N GLU A 43 8.89 -17.17 -4.16
CA GLU A 43 10.27 -16.67 -4.07
C GLU A 43 10.32 -15.14 -4.21
N ASP A 44 9.69 -14.61 -5.27
CA ASP A 44 9.62 -13.17 -5.53
C ASP A 44 8.88 -12.45 -4.39
N GLY A 45 7.76 -13.00 -3.91
CA GLY A 45 6.96 -12.44 -2.83
C GLY A 45 7.71 -12.37 -1.50
N LEU A 46 8.44 -13.43 -1.13
CA LEU A 46 9.25 -13.44 0.10
C LEU A 46 10.37 -12.40 0.04
N ARG A 47 11.06 -12.28 -1.09
CA ARG A 47 12.09 -11.27 -1.30
C ARG A 47 11.52 -9.86 -1.16
N ILE A 48 10.39 -9.58 -1.79
CA ILE A 48 9.72 -8.28 -1.72
C ILE A 48 9.30 -7.97 -0.27
N MET A 49 8.74 -8.94 0.45
CA MET A 49 8.34 -8.74 1.85
C MET A 49 9.53 -8.47 2.79
N GLN A 50 10.71 -9.04 2.50
CA GLN A 50 11.93 -8.70 3.24
C GLN A 50 12.33 -7.24 3.03
N ASP A 51 12.21 -6.72 1.82
CA ASP A 51 12.49 -5.32 1.50
C ASP A 51 11.44 -4.39 2.13
N LEU A 52 10.16 -4.77 2.05
CA LEU A 52 9.04 -3.99 2.58
C LEU A 52 9.01 -3.91 4.11
N ARG A 53 9.64 -4.84 4.82
CA ARG A 53 9.74 -4.81 6.29
C ARG A 53 10.39 -3.53 6.82
N LYS A 54 11.18 -2.84 6.00
CA LYS A 54 11.90 -1.62 6.37
C LYS A 54 11.09 -0.33 6.17
N ALA A 55 9.91 -0.41 5.55
CA ALA A 55 9.11 0.79 5.28
C ALA A 55 8.57 1.39 6.58
N SER A 56 8.56 2.72 6.67
CA SER A 56 8.00 3.43 7.82
C SER A 56 6.53 3.73 7.58
N VAL A 57 5.74 3.67 8.65
CA VAL A 57 4.33 4.11 8.62
C VAL A 57 4.23 5.63 8.45
N GLU A 58 5.31 6.34 8.78
CA GLU A 58 5.46 7.79 8.57
C GLU A 58 5.73 8.16 7.12
N ASP A 59 5.99 7.19 6.23
CA ASP A 59 6.11 7.44 4.80
C ASP A 59 4.74 7.80 4.22
N ASP A 60 4.60 8.95 3.57
CA ASP A 60 3.31 9.50 3.09
C ASP A 60 2.46 8.51 2.27
N GLY A 61 3.10 7.66 1.45
CA GLY A 61 2.44 6.65 0.62
C GLY A 61 2.35 5.25 1.26
N TYR A 62 2.59 5.10 2.57
CA TYR A 62 2.46 3.80 3.25
C TYR A 62 1.05 3.22 3.06
N TYR A 63 0.01 4.00 3.36
CA TYR A 63 -1.38 3.54 3.23
C TYR A 63 -1.86 3.47 1.77
N GLU A 64 -1.26 4.24 0.86
CA GLU A 64 -1.63 4.23 -0.56
C GLU A 64 -1.03 3.03 -1.31
N TYR A 65 0.22 2.68 -1.01
CA TYR A 65 0.97 1.69 -1.78
C TYR A 65 1.33 0.44 -0.97
N HIS A 66 1.87 0.64 0.23
CA HIS A 66 2.47 -0.44 1.01
C HIS A 66 1.41 -1.34 1.65
N ALA A 67 0.49 -0.77 2.41
CA ALA A 67 -0.55 -1.53 3.09
C ALA A 67 -1.44 -2.35 2.12
N PRO A 68 -1.94 -1.80 0.99
CA PRO A 68 -2.74 -2.56 0.04
C PRO A 68 -1.94 -3.67 -0.67
N ALA A 69 -0.66 -3.43 -0.95
CA ALA A 69 0.19 -4.46 -1.55
C ALA A 69 0.50 -5.58 -0.56
N CYS A 70 0.82 -5.26 0.70
CA CYS A 70 1.02 -6.24 1.76
C CYS A 70 -0.22 -7.12 1.95
N ALA A 71 -1.42 -6.55 1.91
CA ALA A 71 -2.66 -7.33 1.99
C ALA A 71 -2.78 -8.35 0.85
N ARG A 72 -2.48 -7.95 -0.40
CA ARG A 72 -2.52 -8.86 -1.56
C ARG A 72 -1.42 -9.92 -1.51
N ILE A 73 -0.22 -9.53 -1.10
CA ILE A 73 0.92 -10.45 -0.94
C ILE A 73 0.63 -11.47 0.17
N CYS A 74 -0.01 -11.05 1.27
CA CYS A 74 -0.48 -11.95 2.33
C CYS A 74 -1.43 -13.02 1.78
N THR A 75 -2.39 -12.63 0.95
CA THR A 75 -3.30 -13.59 0.29
C THR A 75 -2.55 -14.57 -0.60
N ALA A 76 -1.52 -14.11 -1.32
CA ALA A 76 -0.74 -14.97 -2.23
C ALA A 76 0.24 -15.90 -1.50
N LEU A 77 0.83 -15.48 -0.38
CA LEU A 77 1.85 -16.25 0.35
C LEU A 77 1.25 -17.16 1.44
N GLU A 78 0.03 -16.90 1.89
CA GLU A 78 -0.64 -17.68 2.94
C GLU A 78 0.26 -17.82 4.20
N GLU A 79 0.52 -19.04 4.67
CA GLU A 79 1.34 -19.33 5.84
C GLU A 79 2.78 -18.80 5.73
N ASP A 80 3.32 -18.64 4.52
CA ASP A 80 4.67 -18.05 4.33
C ASP A 80 4.70 -16.56 4.70
N PHE A 81 3.54 -15.91 4.86
CA PHE A 81 3.44 -14.52 5.30
C PHE A 81 3.56 -14.35 6.83
N LEU A 82 3.37 -15.41 7.61
CA LEU A 82 3.35 -15.34 9.09
C LEU A 82 4.56 -14.60 9.70
N PRO A 83 5.81 -14.79 9.22
CA PRO A 83 6.97 -14.09 9.77
C PRO A 83 6.94 -12.56 9.60
N PHE A 84 6.06 -12.01 8.75
CA PHE A 84 5.96 -10.58 8.48
C PHE A 84 4.83 -9.90 9.27
N LEU A 85 3.91 -10.67 9.86
CA LEU A 85 2.80 -10.13 10.68
C LEU A 85 3.24 -9.17 11.79
N PRO A 86 4.35 -9.41 12.53
CA PRO A 86 4.79 -8.48 13.58
C PRO A 86 5.15 -7.09 13.07
N ALA A 87 5.49 -6.94 11.79
CA ALA A 87 5.79 -5.65 11.17
C ALA A 87 4.53 -4.98 10.58
N VAL A 88 3.55 -5.75 10.14
CA VAL A 88 2.38 -5.26 9.39
C VAL A 88 1.17 -4.98 10.28
N ILE A 89 0.91 -5.81 11.29
CA ILE A 89 -0.29 -5.69 12.13
C ILE A 89 -0.27 -4.44 13.05
N PRO A 90 0.82 -4.10 13.76
CA PRO A 90 0.79 -2.97 14.68
C PRO A 90 0.41 -1.63 14.03
N PRO A 91 0.98 -1.24 12.87
CA PRO A 91 0.56 -0.04 12.14
C PRO A 91 -0.92 0.01 11.82
N LEU A 92 -1.50 -1.13 11.39
CA LEU A 92 -2.92 -1.22 11.04
C LEU A 92 -3.82 -1.03 12.26
N ILE A 93 -3.47 -1.63 13.40
CA ILE A 93 -4.21 -1.45 14.65
C ILE A 93 -4.14 -0.01 15.13
N GLN A 94 -2.99 0.65 15.01
CA GLN A 94 -2.84 2.06 15.36
C GLN A 94 -3.77 2.94 14.54
N THR A 95 -3.83 2.76 13.21
CA THR A 95 -4.76 3.49 12.34
C THR A 95 -6.22 3.22 12.68
N LEU A 96 -6.57 1.98 13.00
CA LEU A 96 -7.94 1.63 13.39
C LEU A 96 -8.34 2.23 14.75
N ALA A 97 -7.38 2.51 15.62
CA ALA A 97 -7.62 3.12 16.92
C ALA A 97 -7.78 4.65 16.84
N GLU A 98 -7.36 5.29 15.74
CA GLU A 98 -7.57 6.71 15.51
C GLU A 98 -9.07 7.00 15.33
N LYS A 99 -9.61 7.89 16.17
CA LYS A 99 -10.99 8.34 16.03
C LYS A 99 -11.11 9.24 14.82
N ILE A 100 -11.84 8.78 13.80
CA ILE A 100 -12.25 9.63 12.68
C ILE A 100 -13.42 10.49 13.17
N ASP A 101 -13.16 11.76 13.45
CA ASP A 101 -14.21 12.75 13.77
C ASP A 101 -14.79 13.28 12.45
N LEU A 102 -15.81 12.59 11.94
CA LEU A 102 -16.53 13.01 10.72
C LEU A 102 -17.56 14.06 11.10
N SER A 103 -17.26 15.34 10.82
CA SER A 103 -18.27 16.40 10.83
C SER A 103 -18.89 16.52 9.43
N ILE A 104 -20.21 16.40 9.35
CA ILE A 104 -20.97 16.65 8.12
C ILE A 104 -21.42 18.11 8.18
N THR A 105 -20.92 18.93 7.26
CA THR A 105 -21.39 20.30 7.07
C THR A 105 -22.42 20.31 5.96
N ASP A 106 -23.68 20.60 6.29
CA ASP A 106 -24.71 20.84 5.29
C ASP A 106 -24.35 22.11 4.50
N VAL A 107 -24.16 21.97 3.19
CA VAL A 107 -24.08 23.12 2.29
C VAL A 107 -25.47 23.71 2.16
N VAL A 108 -25.74 24.80 2.91
CA VAL A 108 -26.90 25.64 2.67
C VAL A 108 -26.79 26.19 1.24
N ASN A 109 -27.72 25.75 0.40
CA ASN A 109 -27.89 26.25 -0.96
C ASN A 109 -28.32 27.71 -0.84
N GLU A 110 -27.39 28.66 -1.01
CA GLU A 110 -27.74 30.06 -1.18
C GLU A 110 -28.60 30.15 -2.45
N GLU A 111 -29.91 30.29 -2.26
CA GLU A 111 -30.82 30.68 -3.33
C GLU A 111 -30.28 31.99 -3.90
N VAL A 112 -29.80 31.94 -5.14
CA VAL A 112 -29.39 33.13 -5.89
C VAL A 112 -30.67 33.93 -6.13
N ASP A 113 -30.90 34.91 -5.26
CA ASP A 113 -31.99 35.86 -5.41
C ASP A 113 -31.72 36.64 -6.70
N GLY A 114 -32.55 36.37 -7.71
CA GLY A 114 -32.53 37.11 -8.96
C GLY A 114 -33.14 38.49 -8.70
N GLU A 115 -32.30 39.51 -8.54
CA GLU A 115 -32.76 40.90 -8.61
C GLU A 115 -32.97 41.31 -10.08
N GLU A 116 -34.15 41.89 -10.31
CA GLU A 116 -34.74 42.35 -11.60
C GLU A 116 -33.89 43.36 -12.39
#